data_AF-A0A0Q8F251-F1
#
_entry.id   AF-A0A0Q8F251-F1
#
_cell.length_a   1.000
_cell.length_b   1.000
_cell.length_c   1.000
_cell.angle_alpha   90.00
_cell.angle_beta   90.00
_cell.angle_gamma   90.00
#
_symmetry.space_group_name_H-M   'P 1'
#
loop_
_entity.id
_entity.type
_entity.pdbx_description
1 polymer ?
#
loop_
_entity_poly.entity_id
_entity_poly.type
_entity_poly.pdbx_seq_one_letter_code
_entity_poly.pdbx_strand_id
1 'polypeptide(L)'
;MQKKVDLSSYRDHLVEVVLERVDERRPWSPTVRVRQAAGGGWSEDLWVADGRDYFTCYDALAACKAQAQRVIDAQRQTGTG
;
A
#
# COMPACT_ATOMS: atom_id res chain seq x y z
N MET A 1 2.23 19.11 8.27
CA MET A 1 1.74 17.95 7.50
C MET A 1 2.85 17.48 6.57
N GLN A 2 3.16 16.18 6.60
CA GLN A 2 4.13 15.54 5.71
C GLN A 2 3.46 14.37 4.98
N LYS A 3 3.76 14.23 3.69
CA LYS A 3 3.26 13.17 2.82
C LYS A 3 4.40 12.60 2.01
N LYS A 4 4.47 11.27 1.92
CA LYS A 4 5.40 10.53 1.06
C LYS A 4 4.58 9.56 0.22
N VAL A 5 4.93 9.44 -1.05
CA VAL A 5 4.29 8.52 -1.98
C VAL A 5 5.37 7.69 -2.64
N ASP A 6 5.19 6.37 -2.63
CA ASP A 6 5.98 5.41 -3.40
C ASP A 6 5.05 4.78 -4.43
N LEU A 7 5.45 4.85 -5.69
CA LEU A 7 4.78 4.15 -6.78
C LEU A 7 5.76 3.13 -7.33
N SER A 8 5.39 1.86 -7.24
CA SER A 8 6.21 0.75 -7.72
C SER A 8 5.34 -0.24 -8.51
N SER A 9 5.99 -1.13 -9.23
CA SER A 9 5.33 -2.23 -9.92
C SER A 9 5.61 -3.56 -9.23
N TYR A 10 4.62 -4.43 -9.25
CA TYR A 10 4.80 -5.84 -8.90
C TYR A 10 4.02 -6.67 -9.91
N ARG A 11 4.74 -7.43 -10.74
CA ARG A 11 4.21 -8.16 -11.89
C ARG A 11 3.44 -7.24 -12.85
N ASP A 12 2.20 -7.59 -13.15
CA ASP A 12 1.23 -6.89 -13.99
C ASP A 12 0.46 -5.81 -13.22
N HIS A 13 0.85 -5.45 -11.99
CA HIS A 13 0.18 -4.46 -11.17
C HIS A 13 1.07 -3.26 -10.83
N LEU A 14 0.43 -2.10 -10.72
CA LEU A 14 0.97 -0.91 -10.08
C LEU A 14 0.54 -0.91 -8.60
N VAL A 15 1.48 -0.59 -7.72
CA VAL A 15 1.31 -0.49 -6.28
C VAL A 15 1.61 0.93 -5.86
N GLU A 16 0.63 1.61 -5.26
CA GLU A 16 0.82 2.92 -4.67
C GLU A 16 0.76 2.81 -3.15
N VAL A 17 1.81 3.30 -2.49
CA VAL A 17 1.88 3.44 -1.04
C VAL A 17 1.92 4.91 -0.70
N VAL A 18 0.97 5.35 0.10
CA VAL A 18 0.88 6.71 0.62
C VAL A 18 1.15 6.65 2.12
N LEU A 19 2.15 7.41 2.58
CA LEU A 19 2.46 7.57 3.98
C LEU A 19 2.20 9.02 4.37
N GLU A 20 1.30 9.25 5.32
CA GLU A 20 0.95 10.58 5.82
C GLU A 20 1.23 10.71 7.32
N ARG A 21 1.68 11.88 7.76
CA ARG A 21 1.68 12.25 9.17
C ARG A 21 1.43 13.74 9.34
N VAL A 22 0.69 14.08 10.40
CA VAL A 22 0.29 15.47 10.67
C VAL A 22 1.50 16.30 11.10
N ASP A 23 2.35 15.74 11.96
CA ASP A 23 3.59 16.32 12.45
C ASP A 23 4.66 15.21 12.68
N GLU A 24 5.88 15.60 13.04
CA GLU A 24 7.01 14.68 13.19
C GLU A 24 6.95 13.79 14.44
N ARG A 25 6.10 14.15 15.40
CA ARG A 25 5.86 13.41 16.65
C ARG A 25 4.78 12.35 16.48
N ARG A 26 3.98 12.43 15.42
CA ARG A 26 2.97 11.42 15.06
C ARG A 26 3.60 10.29 14.23
N PRO A 27 3.14 9.03 14.44
CA PRO A 27 3.52 7.91 13.59
C PRO A 27 3.03 8.15 12.16
N TRP A 28 3.68 7.47 11.20
CA TRP A 28 3.22 7.46 9.82
C TRP A 28 1.96 6.60 9.69
N SER A 29 0.95 7.14 9.02
CA SER A 29 -0.25 6.43 8.61
C SER A 29 -0.07 5.93 7.18
N PRO A 30 0.16 4.62 6.98
CA PRO A 30 0.18 4.01 5.67
C PRO A 30 -1.20 3.77 5.09
N THR A 31 -1.31 4.02 3.80
CA THR A 31 -2.38 3.58 2.90
C THR A 31 -1.74 2.87 1.71
N VAL A 32 -2.28 1.72 1.31
CA VAL A 32 -1.83 1.02 0.10
C VAL A 32 -2.99 0.63 -0.80
N ARG A 33 -2.82 0.87 -2.11
CA ARG A 33 -3.78 0.50 -3.15
C ARG A 33 -3.04 -0.07 -4.35
N VAL A 34 -3.72 -0.94 -5.09
CA VAL A 34 -3.18 -1.59 -6.29
C VAL A 34 -4.09 -1.38 -7.48
N ARG A 35 -3.53 -1.42 -8.68
CA ARG A 35 -4.31 -1.50 -9.92
C ARG A 35 -3.57 -2.33 -10.96
N GLN A 36 -4.30 -2.82 -11.95
CA GLN A 36 -3.71 -3.43 -13.14
C GLN A 36 -2.85 -2.41 -13.91
N ALA A 37 -1.64 -2.81 -14.29
CA ALA A 37 -0.70 -1.95 -15.02
C ALA A 37 -1.18 -1.66 -16.45
N ALA A 38 -1.94 -2.59 -17.05
CA ALA A 38 -2.60 -2.41 -18.34
C ALA A 38 -3.72 -1.35 -18.32
N GLY A 39 -4.11 -0.86 -17.14
CA GLY A 39 -5.19 0.10 -16.94
C GLY A 39 -6.30 -0.44 -16.06
N GLY A 40 -7.13 0.47 -15.53
CA GLY A 40 -8.22 0.14 -14.60
C GLY A 40 -8.28 1.09 -13.40
N GLY A 41 -9.31 0.91 -12.59
CA GLY A 41 -9.46 1.62 -11.32
C GLY A 41 -8.44 1.16 -10.29
N TRP A 42 -8.11 2.04 -9.35
CA TRP A 42 -7.43 1.63 -8.13
C TRP A 42 -8.37 0.78 -7.28
N SER A 43 -7.80 -0.21 -6.59
CA SER A 43 -8.49 -0.89 -5.52
C SER A 43 -8.94 0.11 -4.45
N GLU A 44 -9.91 -0.29 -3.65
CA GLU A 44 -10.09 0.32 -2.33
C GLU A 44 -8.79 0.19 -1.51
N ASP A 45 -8.67 1.00 -0.46
CA ASP A 45 -7.52 0.99 0.43
C ASP A 45 -7.37 -0.40 1.05
N LEU A 46 -6.35 -1.14 0.60
CA LEU A 46 -6.12 -2.53 1.00
C LEU A 46 -5.65 -2.64 2.46
N TRP A 47 -5.13 -1.53 2.99
CA TRP A 47 -4.77 -1.39 4.39
C TRP A 47 -4.67 0.09 4.76
N VAL A 48 -5.25 0.42 5.91
CA VAL A 48 -5.11 1.70 6.61
C VAL A 48 -4.72 1.35 8.04
N ALA A 49 -3.53 1.76 8.49
CA ALA A 49 -3.14 1.50 9.88
C ALA A 49 -3.89 2.46 10.82
N ASP A 50 -4.62 1.90 11.78
CA ASP A 50 -5.51 2.65 12.67
C ASP A 50 -4.74 3.22 13.87
N GLY A 51 -3.85 4.18 13.60
CA GLY A 51 -3.22 5.13 14.53
C GLY A 51 -2.38 4.59 15.70
N ARG A 52 -2.36 3.27 15.97
CA ARG A 52 -1.66 2.64 17.11
C ARG A 52 -0.35 1.95 16.74
N ASP A 53 -0.15 1.65 15.46
CA ASP A 53 1.06 1.02 15.01
C ASP A 53 2.14 2.08 14.76
N TYR A 54 3.18 2.05 15.60
CA TYR A 54 4.35 2.91 15.45
C TYR A 54 5.24 2.36 14.32
N PHE A 55 4.97 2.78 13.10
CA PHE A 55 5.88 2.51 11.99
C PHE A 55 6.86 3.67 11.79
N THR A 56 8.15 3.34 11.61
CA THR A 56 9.02 4.24 10.87
C THR A 56 8.52 4.34 9.42
N CYS A 57 8.93 5.36 8.66
CA CYS A 57 8.49 5.46 7.26
C CYS A 57 8.91 4.25 6.43
N TYR A 58 10.06 3.64 6.74
CA TYR A 58 10.57 2.48 6.01
C TYR A 58 9.81 1.21 6.38
N ASP A 59 9.47 1.02 7.65
CA ASP A 59 8.67 -0.13 8.08
C ASP A 59 7.26 -0.08 7.50
N ALA A 60 6.64 1.11 7.49
CA ALA A 60 5.34 1.33 6.88
C ALA A 60 5.37 0.99 5.39
N LEU A 61 6.41 1.44 4.67
CA LEU A 61 6.58 1.15 3.25
C LEU A 61 6.73 -0.35 2.98
N ALA A 62 7.58 -1.03 3.74
CA ALA A 62 7.82 -2.46 3.59
C ALA A 62 6.55 -3.28 3.88
N ALA A 63 5.81 -2.94 4.95
CA ALA A 63 4.57 -3.59 5.31
C ALA A 63 3.49 -3.42 4.23
N CYS A 64 3.34 -2.20 3.67
CA CYS A 64 2.44 -1.94 2.57
C CYS A 64 2.77 -2.77 1.32
N LYS A 65 4.05 -2.84 0.94
CA LYS A 65 4.47 -3.62 -0.22
C LYS A 65 4.20 -5.11 -0.02
N ALA A 66 4.47 -5.64 1.18
CA ALA A 66 4.15 -7.03 1.50
C ALA A 66 2.63 -7.29 1.45
N GLN A 67 1.80 -6.37 1.94
CA GLN A 67 0.34 -6.48 1.87
C GLN A 67 -0.16 -6.47 0.42
N ALA A 68 0.34 -5.54 -0.40
CA ALA A 68 -0.01 -5.47 -1.82
C ALA A 68 0.36 -6.78 -2.55
N GLN A 69 1.54 -7.34 -2.27
CA GLN A 69 1.97 -8.61 -2.84
C GLN A 69 1.01 -9.74 -2.49
N ARG A 70 0.62 -9.88 -1.21
CA ARG A 70 -0.34 -10.91 -0.77
C ARG A 70 -1.68 -10.80 -1.48
N VAL A 71 -2.20 -9.59 -1.65
CA VAL A 71 -3.47 -9.36 -2.34
C VAL A 71 -3.37 -9.72 -3.83
N ILE A 72 -2.31 -9.27 -4.51
CA ILE A 72 -2.06 -9.58 -5.92
C ILE A 72 -1.88 -11.09 -6.14
N ASP A 73 -1.17 -11.76 -5.23
CA ASP A 73 -0.97 -13.20 -5.28
C ASP A 73 -2.28 -13.97 -5.05
N ALA A 74 -3.11 -13.54 -4.10
CA ALA A 74 -4.41 -14.14 -3.83
C ALA A 74 -5.39 -13.98 -5.00
N GLN A 75 -5.46 -12.80 -5.63
CA GLN A 75 -6.31 -12.53 -6.79
C GLN A 75 -6.02 -13.49 -7.96
N ARG A 76 -4.74 -13.86 -8.14
CA ARG A 76 -4.34 -14.81 -9.18
C ARG A 76 -4.73 -16.26 -8.85
N GLN A 77 -4.69 -16.64 -7.58
CA GLN A 77 -5.12 -17.98 -7.15
C GLN A 77 -6.64 -18.16 -7.30
N THR A 78 -7.40 -17.08 -7.04
CA THR A 78 -8.86 -17.07 -7.24
C THR A 78 -9.29 -16.97 -8.70
N GLY A 79 -8.38 -16.60 -9.62
CA GLY A 79 -8.61 -16.55 -11.08
C GLY A 79 -8.60 -17.90 -11.78
N THR A 80 -8.87 -19.00 -11.07
CA THR A 80 -9.02 -20.34 -11.67
C THR A 80 -10.50 -20.72 -11.65
N GLY A 81 -11.18 -20.45 -12.76
CA GLY A 81 -12.60 -20.75 -13.00
C GLY A 81 -13.10 -20.07 -14.25
#